data_AF-A0A353BRU8-F1
#
_entry.id   AF-A0A353BRU8-F1
#
_cell.length_a   1.000
_cell.length_b   1.000
_cell.length_c   1.000
_cell.angle_alpha   90.00
_cell.angle_beta   90.00
_cell.angle_gamma   90.00
#
_symmetry.space_group_name_H-M   'P 1'
#
loop_
_entity.id
_entity.type
_entity.pdbx_description
1 polymer ?
#
loop_
_entity_poly.entity_id
_entity_poly.type
_entity_poly.pdbx_seq_one_letter_code
_entity_poly.pdbx_strand_id
1 'polypeptide(L)'
;DITKQIVLAPKTYSGNDLQGALQGKLDDAFGVNRVKVSMSGDKISFNTPNIQMKIDSGAQNDILSQLGFISGDTAYPSYNTLSQIGITTGDYSENGKLHLDPKKLTAALQKDPNGVIRLLTNSQAVNAISDKANDKANAAQLTSASQGVFVGLYDSLNMSVRRFTDEAGLPGSGDANSKIGKDIIKKNNYVDTVQKRLDAEEKRLWATFTGMETSLNKIANQASMVSKMMGG
;
A
#
# COMPACT_ATOMS: atom_id res chain seq x y z
N ASP A 1 21.98 15.72 34.10
CA ASP A 1 21.77 17.08 33.55
C ASP A 1 23.06 17.67 33.01
N ILE A 2 23.01 18.21 31.78
CA ILE A 2 24.13 18.94 31.20
C ILE A 2 23.91 20.42 31.51
N THR A 3 24.76 21.02 32.35
CA THR A 3 24.71 22.45 32.66
C THR A 3 25.68 23.19 31.75
N LYS A 4 25.20 24.20 31.02
CA LYS A 4 26.02 25.14 30.24
C LYS A 4 26.03 26.50 30.95
N GLN A 5 27.21 27.06 31.18
CA GLN A 5 27.37 28.35 31.86
C GLN A 5 27.75 29.43 30.84
N ILE A 6 27.13 30.60 30.95
CA ILE A 6 27.44 31.77 30.15
C ILE A 6 28.25 32.75 31.00
N VAL A 7 29.48 33.03 30.58
CA VAL A 7 30.39 33.94 31.29
C VAL A 7 30.72 35.12 30.39
N LEU A 8 30.37 36.32 30.86
CA LEU A 8 30.71 37.59 30.22
C LEU A 8 32.03 38.15 30.78
N ALA A 9 32.72 38.96 29.99
CA ALA A 9 33.92 39.65 30.43
C ALA A 9 33.55 40.78 31.42
N PRO A 10 34.35 41.03 32.47
CA PRO A 10 34.07 42.10 33.42
C PRO A 10 34.36 43.47 32.78
N LYS A 11 33.32 44.11 32.24
CA LYS A 11 33.36 45.48 31.70
C LYS A 11 31.95 46.10 31.68
N THR A 12 31.87 47.40 31.46
CA THR A 12 30.60 48.08 31.16
C THR A 12 30.19 47.76 29.72
N TYR A 13 28.93 47.36 29.53
CA TYR A 13 28.37 47.05 28.22
C TYR A 13 27.34 48.10 27.83
N SER A 14 27.41 48.61 26.58
CA SER A 14 26.27 49.30 25.97
C SER A 14 25.19 48.28 25.55
N GLY A 15 23.95 48.71 25.29
CA GLY A 15 22.86 47.80 24.92
C GLY A 15 23.20 46.89 23.73
N ASN A 16 23.77 47.45 22.66
CA ASN A 16 24.18 46.66 21.49
C ASN A 16 25.37 45.74 21.79
N ASP A 17 26.33 46.18 22.62
CA ASP A 17 27.48 45.37 23.00
C ASP A 17 27.10 44.18 23.89
N LEU A 18 26.14 44.39 24.80
CA LEU A 18 25.62 43.35 25.67
C LEU A 18 24.86 42.30 24.85
N GLN A 19 24.01 42.75 23.91
CA GLN A 19 23.30 41.85 23.00
C GLN A 19 24.27 40.98 22.20
N GLY A 20 25.30 41.60 21.59
CA GLY A 20 26.30 40.88 20.81
C GLY A 20 27.13 39.89 21.65
N ALA A 21 27.57 40.31 22.84
CA ALA A 21 28.36 39.45 23.73
C ALA A 21 27.57 38.25 24.26
N LEU A 22 26.29 38.45 24.62
CA LEU A 22 25.41 37.37 25.03
C LEU A 22 25.09 36.44 23.86
N GLN A 23 24.81 36.98 22.66
CA GLN A 23 24.52 36.17 21.48
C GLN A 23 25.69 35.23 21.15
N GLY A 24 26.92 35.76 21.09
CA GLY A 24 28.09 34.93 20.79
C GLY A 24 28.32 33.82 21.81
N LYS A 25 28.21 34.13 23.11
CA LYS A 25 28.37 33.10 24.16
C LYS A 25 27.26 32.06 24.15
N LEU A 26 26.03 32.45 23.80
CA LEU A 26 24.92 31.52 23.67
C LEU A 26 25.06 30.63 22.42
N ASP A 27 25.52 31.18 21.30
CA ASP A 27 25.82 30.41 20.09
C ASP A 27 26.94 29.39 20.34
N ASP A 28 27.98 29.74 21.11
CA ASP A 28 29.04 28.80 21.51
C ASP A 28 28.52 27.68 22.44
N ALA A 29 27.63 28.02 23.37
CA ALA A 29 27.17 27.09 24.40
C ALA A 29 26.06 26.14 23.91
N PHE A 30 25.16 26.64 23.07
CA PHE A 30 23.95 25.94 22.62
C PHE A 30 23.94 25.63 21.11
N GLY A 31 24.85 26.21 20.33
CA GLY A 31 24.89 26.14 18.88
C GLY A 31 24.29 27.38 18.22
N VAL A 32 24.81 27.74 17.04
CA VAL A 32 24.41 28.95 16.29
C VAL A 32 22.90 28.97 16.01
N ASN A 33 22.26 30.13 16.19
CA ASN A 33 20.83 30.37 15.95
C ASN A 33 19.86 29.55 16.82
N ARG A 34 20.32 28.97 17.92
CA ARG A 34 19.47 28.19 18.84
C ARG A 34 18.74 29.06 19.85
N VAL A 35 19.40 30.12 20.32
CA VAL A 35 18.83 31.14 21.20
C VAL A 35 19.21 32.51 20.62
N LYS A 36 18.21 33.31 20.31
CA LYS A 36 18.38 34.68 19.81
C LYS A 36 18.18 35.68 20.95
N VAL A 37 19.16 36.54 21.16
CA VAL A 37 19.09 37.66 22.09
C VAL A 37 18.59 38.90 21.36
N SER A 38 17.55 39.54 21.88
CA SER A 38 17.12 40.85 21.45
C SER A 38 16.98 41.80 22.64
N MET A 39 17.32 43.06 22.41
CA MET A 39 17.10 44.12 23.40
C MET A 39 16.08 45.13 22.86
N SER A 40 15.15 45.53 23.72
CA SER A 40 14.20 46.61 23.44
C SER A 40 14.05 47.46 24.70
N GLY A 41 14.55 48.70 24.64
CA GLY A 41 14.71 49.54 25.83
C GLY A 41 15.54 48.82 26.89
N ASP A 42 15.01 48.76 28.11
CA ASP A 42 15.66 48.12 29.26
C ASP A 42 15.42 46.61 29.36
N LYS A 43 14.73 46.01 28.37
CA LYS A 43 14.39 44.58 28.38
C LYS A 43 15.31 43.78 27.47
N ILE A 44 15.92 42.75 28.04
CA ILE A 44 16.60 41.67 27.31
C ILE A 44 15.60 40.52 27.12
N SER A 45 15.44 40.06 25.89
CA SER A 45 14.58 38.93 25.54
C SER A 45 15.42 37.84 24.91
N PHE A 46 15.24 36.61 25.39
CA PHE A 46 15.79 35.40 24.78
C PHE A 46 14.65 34.70 24.06
N ASN A 47 14.77 34.58 22.75
CA ASN A 47 13.81 33.85 21.95
C ASN A 47 14.49 32.60 21.39
N THR A 48 13.81 31.47 21.42
CA THR A 48 14.22 30.29 20.66
C THR A 48 13.51 30.37 19.30
N PRO A 49 14.14 30.91 18.24
CA PRO A 49 13.52 30.90 16.92
C PRO A 49 13.25 29.44 16.54
N ASN A 50 12.06 29.15 15.97
CA ASN A 50 11.58 27.81 15.58
C ASN A 50 12.72 26.81 15.37
N ILE A 51 13.09 26.09 16.43
CA ILE A 51 14.24 25.20 16.41
C ILE A 51 13.81 23.97 15.62
N GLN A 52 14.03 24.00 14.32
CA GLN A 52 13.93 22.81 13.51
C GLN A 52 15.18 21.98 13.79
N MET A 53 14.99 20.88 14.54
CA MET A 53 16.04 19.87 14.70
C MET A 53 16.40 19.38 13.30
N LYS A 54 17.61 19.70 12.84
CA LYS A 54 18.14 19.19 11.58
C LYS A 54 18.77 17.83 11.84
N ILE A 55 18.40 16.87 11.02
CA ILE A 55 18.98 15.54 10.99
C ILE A 55 20.31 15.64 10.23
N ASP A 56 21.40 15.27 10.89
CA ASP A 56 22.68 15.06 10.21
C ASP A 56 22.84 13.55 9.99
N SER A 57 22.56 13.09 8.78
CA SER A 57 22.75 11.69 8.43
C SER A 57 24.22 11.46 8.10
N GLY A 58 24.94 10.73 8.95
CA GLY A 58 26.37 10.43 8.76
C GLY A 58 26.66 9.59 7.51
N ALA A 59 27.93 9.54 7.09
CA ALA A 59 28.34 8.75 5.93
C ALA A 59 28.36 7.24 6.25
N GLN A 60 27.50 6.47 5.57
CA GLN A 60 27.32 5.01 5.54
C GLN A 60 26.32 4.44 6.56
N ASN A 61 25.29 3.73 6.03
CA ASN A 61 24.31 2.91 6.75
C ASN A 61 23.55 3.62 7.89
N ASP A 62 23.14 4.87 7.66
CA ASP A 62 22.24 5.54 8.58
C ASP A 62 20.80 5.11 8.30
N ILE A 63 20.12 4.56 9.32
CA ILE A 63 18.68 4.24 9.31
C ILE A 63 17.89 5.47 8.83
N LEU A 64 18.35 6.68 9.12
CA LEU A 64 17.73 7.92 8.68
C LEU A 64 17.72 8.04 7.14
N SER A 65 18.81 7.66 6.47
CA SER A 65 18.86 7.62 5.00
C SER A 65 17.95 6.53 4.41
N GLN A 66 17.82 5.39 5.09
CA GLN A 66 16.89 4.32 4.73
C GLN A 66 15.43 4.69 5.00
N LEU A 67 15.17 5.67 5.87
CA LEU A 67 13.85 6.26 6.06
C LEU A 67 13.58 7.41 5.08
N GLY A 68 14.51 7.70 4.17
CA GLY A 68 14.40 8.74 3.15
C GLY A 68 14.72 10.15 3.65
N PHE A 69 15.37 10.28 4.81
CA PHE A 69 15.92 11.56 5.26
C PHE A 69 17.28 11.82 4.62
N ILE A 70 17.51 13.07 4.22
CA ILE A 70 18.77 13.56 3.68
C ILE A 70 19.42 14.46 4.73
N SER A 71 20.75 14.50 4.83
CA SER A 71 21.44 15.42 5.74
C SER A 71 20.97 16.86 5.49
N GLY A 72 20.52 17.51 6.57
CA GLY A 72 19.88 18.84 6.54
C GLY A 72 18.35 18.82 6.60
N ASP A 73 17.71 17.66 6.49
CA ASP A 73 16.26 17.50 6.68
C ASP A 73 15.84 17.81 8.12
N THR A 74 14.59 18.19 8.30
CA THR A 74 14.01 18.43 9.61
C THR A 74 13.46 17.14 10.21
N ALA A 75 13.66 16.94 11.52
CA ALA A 75 13.13 15.80 12.25
C ALA A 75 11.60 15.70 12.22
N TYR A 76 10.93 16.83 11.97
CA TYR A 76 9.51 16.88 11.69
C TYR A 76 9.32 17.06 10.18
N PRO A 77 8.65 16.14 9.48
CA PRO A 77 8.36 16.33 8.06
C PRO A 77 7.48 17.58 7.90
N SER A 78 7.92 18.53 7.08
CA SER A 78 7.17 19.77 6.78
C SER A 78 5.78 19.50 6.21
N TYR A 79 5.62 18.36 5.53
CA TYR A 79 4.38 17.89 4.92
C TYR A 79 4.17 16.41 5.22
N ASN A 80 2.97 16.06 5.69
CA ASN A 80 2.54 14.70 5.99
C ASN A 80 1.28 14.29 5.21
N THR A 81 0.62 15.23 4.52
CA THR A 81 -0.57 14.94 3.70
C THR A 81 -0.52 15.69 2.37
N LEU A 82 -1.12 15.10 1.34
CA LEU A 82 -1.27 15.72 0.01
C LEU A 82 -1.98 17.09 0.07
N SER A 83 -2.91 17.26 1.01
CA SER A 83 -3.66 18.51 1.17
C SER A 83 -2.77 19.70 1.52
N GLN A 84 -1.67 19.48 2.26
CA GLN A 84 -0.72 20.52 2.66
C GLN A 84 0.13 21.02 1.50
N ILE A 85 0.34 20.19 0.47
CA ILE A 85 1.02 20.57 -0.78
C ILE A 85 0.03 21.03 -1.85
N GLY A 86 -1.25 21.23 -1.50
CA GLY A 86 -2.27 21.72 -2.42
C GLY A 86 -2.90 20.66 -3.31
N ILE A 87 -2.74 19.37 -3.01
CA ILE A 87 -3.42 18.28 -3.71
C ILE A 87 -4.56 17.76 -2.82
N THR A 88 -5.80 17.99 -3.22
CA THR A 88 -7.00 17.59 -2.46
C THR A 88 -7.93 16.73 -3.31
N THR A 89 -8.78 15.94 -2.67
CA THR A 89 -9.90 15.27 -3.33
C THR A 89 -11.17 16.07 -3.06
N GLY A 90 -12.09 16.09 -4.02
CA GLY A 90 -13.43 16.66 -3.80
C GLY A 90 -14.37 15.65 -3.16
N ASP A 91 -15.66 15.78 -3.45
CA ASP A 91 -16.71 14.92 -2.91
C ASP A 91 -16.57 13.47 -3.40
N TYR A 92 -17.16 12.54 -2.63
CA TYR A 92 -17.14 11.11 -2.97
C TYR A 92 -17.71 10.82 -4.38
N SER A 93 -18.66 11.63 -4.85
CA SER A 93 -19.24 11.55 -6.20
C SER A 93 -18.24 11.79 -7.33
N GLU A 94 -17.09 12.39 -7.03
CA GLU A 94 -16.04 12.63 -8.01
C GLU A 94 -15.09 11.45 -8.18
N ASN A 95 -15.37 10.30 -7.53
CA ASN A 95 -14.60 9.07 -7.65
C ASN A 95 -13.10 9.25 -7.38
N GLY A 96 -12.76 10.12 -6.41
CA GLY A 96 -11.38 10.36 -6.01
C GLY A 96 -10.56 11.20 -6.98
N LYS A 97 -11.19 12.03 -7.82
CA LYS A 97 -10.47 13.02 -8.64
C LYS A 97 -9.58 13.91 -7.77
N LEU A 98 -8.35 14.11 -8.25
CA LEU A 98 -7.37 14.99 -7.62
C LEU A 98 -7.54 16.41 -8.15
N HIS A 99 -7.74 17.35 -7.23
CA HIS A 99 -7.74 18.78 -7.48
C HIS A 99 -6.41 19.37 -7.02
N LEU A 100 -5.81 20.18 -7.88
CA LEU A 100 -4.53 20.81 -7.62
C LEU A 100 -4.69 22.31 -7.45
N ASP A 101 -4.20 22.85 -6.34
CA ASP A 101 -3.99 24.28 -6.13
C ASP A 101 -2.53 24.63 -6.49
N PRO A 102 -2.29 25.27 -7.66
CA PRO A 102 -0.94 25.56 -8.11
C PRO A 102 -0.19 26.51 -7.18
N LYS A 103 -0.90 27.45 -6.54
CA LYS A 103 -0.26 28.45 -5.67
C LYS A 103 0.29 27.80 -4.41
N LYS A 104 -0.49 26.90 -3.81
CA LYS A 104 -0.05 26.12 -2.64
C LYS A 104 1.08 25.16 -2.99
N LEU A 105 1.00 24.48 -4.13
CA LEU A 105 2.06 23.58 -4.56
C LEU A 105 3.37 24.35 -4.81
N THR A 106 3.33 25.49 -5.51
CA THR A 106 4.52 26.32 -5.73
C THR A 106 5.09 26.84 -4.41
N ALA A 107 4.26 27.32 -3.49
CA ALA A 107 4.71 27.76 -2.17
C ALA A 107 5.35 26.60 -1.36
N ALA A 108 4.78 25.40 -1.46
CA ALA A 108 5.30 24.22 -0.78
C ALA A 108 6.68 23.82 -1.32
N LEU A 109 6.84 23.81 -2.65
CA LEU A 109 8.11 23.54 -3.33
C LEU A 109 9.18 24.60 -3.05
N GLN A 110 8.80 25.86 -2.91
CA GLN A 110 9.74 26.94 -2.55
C GLN A 110 10.21 26.84 -1.10
N LYS A 111 9.35 26.39 -0.19
CA LYS A 111 9.66 26.29 1.23
C LYS A 111 10.50 25.06 1.56
N ASP A 112 10.14 23.90 1.03
CA ASP A 112 10.84 22.63 1.30
C ASP A 112 10.64 21.64 0.12
N PRO A 113 11.48 21.72 -0.92
CA PRO A 113 11.35 20.86 -2.10
C PRO A 113 11.63 19.38 -1.77
N ASN A 114 12.58 19.11 -0.87
CA ASN A 114 12.94 17.75 -0.47
C ASN A 114 11.80 17.09 0.31
N GLY A 115 11.10 17.84 1.16
CA GLY A 115 9.91 17.36 1.87
C GLY A 115 8.76 16.98 0.95
N VAL A 116 8.54 17.71 -0.15
CA VAL A 116 7.52 17.36 -1.17
C VAL A 116 7.89 16.07 -1.89
N ILE A 117 9.15 15.94 -2.32
CA ILE A 117 9.64 14.72 -2.99
C ILE A 117 9.50 13.52 -2.07
N ARG A 118 9.92 13.64 -0.81
CA ARG A 118 9.78 12.57 0.20
C ARG A 118 8.32 12.15 0.39
N LEU A 119 7.39 13.11 0.53
CA LEU A 119 5.96 12.82 0.65
C LEU A 119 5.42 12.01 -0.55
N LEU A 120 5.88 12.33 -1.76
CA LEU A 120 5.35 11.73 -2.98
C LEU A 120 6.02 10.40 -3.34
N THR A 121 7.34 10.32 -3.23
CA THR A 121 8.15 9.27 -3.86
C THR A 121 9.02 8.48 -2.90
N ASN A 122 8.89 8.63 -1.57
CA ASN A 122 9.69 7.82 -0.65
C ASN A 122 9.45 6.33 -0.90
N SER A 123 10.41 5.67 -1.54
CA SER A 123 10.31 4.28 -1.96
C SER A 123 11.02 3.34 -1.00
N GLN A 124 11.62 3.87 0.06
CA GLN A 124 12.46 3.06 0.93
C GLN A 124 11.60 2.21 1.86
N ALA A 125 11.76 0.90 1.74
CA ALA A 125 11.09 -0.05 2.61
C ALA A 125 11.82 -0.11 3.95
N VAL A 126 11.08 0.03 5.05
CA VAL A 126 11.57 -0.14 6.43
C VAL A 126 11.78 -1.63 6.76
N ASN A 127 11.98 -2.47 5.75
CA ASN A 127 12.33 -3.88 5.90
C ASN A 127 13.75 -4.08 6.44
N ALA A 128 14.53 -3.00 6.61
CA ALA A 128 15.91 -3.03 7.08
C ALA A 128 16.06 -2.90 8.61
N ILE A 129 14.97 -2.72 9.39
CA ILE A 129 15.09 -2.42 10.83
C ILE A 129 15.27 -3.67 11.71
N SER A 130 14.96 -4.89 11.24
CA SER A 130 15.16 -6.08 12.09
C SER A 130 15.07 -7.42 11.33
N ASP A 131 16.06 -8.29 11.55
CA ASP A 131 16.05 -9.70 11.13
C ASP A 131 15.17 -10.60 12.02
N LYS A 132 14.59 -10.07 13.12
CA LYS A 132 13.81 -10.86 14.07
C LYS A 132 12.33 -10.88 13.67
N ALA A 133 11.74 -12.08 13.62
CA ALA A 133 10.37 -12.32 13.17
C ALA A 133 9.29 -11.51 13.91
N ASN A 134 9.52 -11.15 15.18
CA ASN A 134 8.57 -10.39 16.00
C ASN A 134 8.54 -8.89 15.68
N ASP A 135 9.58 -8.36 15.03
CA ASP A 135 9.64 -6.95 14.60
C ASP A 135 9.05 -6.74 13.20
N LYS A 136 8.76 -7.81 12.44
CA LYS A 136 8.21 -7.71 11.08
C LYS A 136 6.82 -7.08 11.02
N ALA A 137 5.98 -7.29 12.05
CA ALA A 137 4.67 -6.65 12.12
C ALA A 137 4.79 -5.13 12.29
N ASN A 138 5.73 -4.69 13.14
CA ASN A 138 6.05 -3.28 13.32
C ASN A 138 6.76 -2.69 12.08
N ALA A 139 7.63 -3.47 11.42
CA ALA A 139 8.32 -3.08 10.20
C ALA A 139 7.37 -2.92 9.00
N ALA A 140 6.33 -3.74 8.88
CA ALA A 140 5.31 -3.59 7.85
C ALA A 140 4.51 -2.29 8.06
N GLN A 141 4.11 -2.00 9.29
CA GLN A 141 3.42 -0.76 9.64
C GLN A 141 4.30 0.48 9.42
N LEU A 142 5.58 0.40 9.82
CA LEU A 142 6.57 1.47 9.58
C LEU A 142 6.85 1.65 8.08
N THR A 143 6.88 0.57 7.30
CA THR A 143 7.03 0.64 5.84
C THR A 143 5.85 1.36 5.21
N SER A 144 4.62 0.98 5.54
CA SER A 144 3.43 1.67 5.02
C SER A 144 3.33 3.13 5.48
N ALA A 145 3.82 3.47 6.67
CA ALA A 145 3.83 4.85 7.18
C ALA A 145 4.96 5.72 6.59
N SER A 146 6.06 5.10 6.14
CA SER A 146 7.23 5.80 5.60
C SER A 146 7.20 5.90 4.07
N GLN A 147 6.40 5.05 3.41
CA GLN A 147 6.22 5.08 1.96
C GLN A 147 5.55 6.38 1.50
N GLY A 148 6.08 6.92 0.40
CA GLY A 148 5.49 8.05 -0.30
C GLY A 148 4.14 7.65 -0.91
N VAL A 149 3.28 8.66 -1.08
CA VAL A 149 1.89 8.42 -1.49
C VAL A 149 1.79 7.70 -2.85
N PHE A 150 2.68 7.99 -3.79
CA PHE A 150 2.66 7.31 -5.09
C PHE A 150 3.19 5.89 -5.03
N VAL A 151 4.14 5.60 -4.14
CA VAL A 151 4.65 4.23 -3.96
C VAL A 151 3.58 3.35 -3.33
N GLY A 152 2.93 3.83 -2.27
CA GLY A 152 1.81 3.12 -1.65
C GLY A 152 0.63 2.91 -2.60
N LEU A 153 0.30 3.93 -3.42
CA LEU A 153 -0.73 3.80 -4.45
C LEU A 153 -0.34 2.75 -5.51
N TYR A 154 0.89 2.79 -6.01
CA TYR A 154 1.40 1.83 -6.98
C TYR A 154 1.34 0.38 -6.44
N ASP A 155 1.77 0.17 -5.20
CA ASP A 155 1.71 -1.15 -4.54
C ASP A 155 0.26 -1.62 -4.37
N SER A 156 -0.65 -0.73 -3.95
CA SER A 156 -2.07 -1.04 -3.80
C SER A 156 -2.74 -1.39 -5.13
N LEU A 157 -2.43 -0.64 -6.19
CA LEU A 157 -2.91 -0.94 -7.55
C LEU A 157 -2.34 -2.27 -8.03
N ASN A 158 -1.05 -2.53 -7.84
CA ASN A 158 -0.43 -3.80 -8.20
C ASN A 158 -1.02 -4.98 -7.43
N MET A 159 -1.31 -4.84 -6.14
CA MET A 159 -2.01 -5.88 -5.38
C MET A 159 -3.42 -6.13 -5.92
N SER A 160 -4.13 -5.07 -6.30
CA SER A 160 -5.47 -5.18 -6.89
C SER A 160 -5.43 -5.87 -8.25
N VAL A 161 -4.47 -5.50 -9.11
CA VAL A 161 -4.21 -6.16 -10.39
C VAL A 161 -3.83 -7.63 -10.17
N ARG A 162 -2.93 -7.94 -9.23
CA ARG A 162 -2.54 -9.32 -8.91
C ARG A 162 -3.73 -10.17 -8.47
N ARG A 163 -4.57 -9.64 -7.57
CA ARG A 163 -5.80 -10.32 -7.15
C ARG A 163 -6.73 -10.59 -8.33
N PHE A 164 -6.88 -9.60 -9.21
CA PHE A 164 -7.66 -9.76 -10.42
C PHE A 164 -7.07 -10.84 -11.34
N THR A 165 -5.75 -10.84 -11.55
CA THR A 165 -5.07 -11.82 -12.40
C THR A 165 -5.03 -13.22 -11.79
N ASP A 166 -5.02 -13.36 -10.46
CA ASP A 166 -5.11 -14.65 -9.79
C ASP A 166 -6.52 -15.25 -9.90
N GLU A 167 -7.54 -14.39 -9.85
CA GLU A 167 -8.94 -14.78 -9.97
C GLU A 167 -9.31 -15.13 -11.42
N ALA A 168 -9.03 -14.21 -12.36
CA ALA A 168 -9.43 -14.32 -13.76
C ALA A 168 -8.38 -14.98 -14.66
N GLY A 169 -7.10 -14.90 -14.30
CA GLY A 169 -5.97 -15.32 -15.15
C GLY A 169 -5.40 -14.19 -15.97
N LEU A 170 -4.17 -14.39 -16.45
CA LEU A 170 -3.56 -13.50 -17.42
C LEU A 170 -3.94 -13.93 -18.84
N PRO A 171 -4.13 -12.98 -19.77
CA PRO A 171 -4.29 -13.31 -21.18
C PRO A 171 -3.09 -14.14 -21.67
N GLY A 172 -3.33 -15.34 -22.18
CA GLY A 172 -2.28 -16.27 -22.64
C GLY A 172 -1.67 -17.17 -21.55
N SER A 173 -1.96 -16.94 -20.27
CA SER A 173 -1.73 -17.97 -19.24
C SER A 173 -2.87 -18.98 -19.34
N GLY A 174 -2.59 -20.20 -19.78
CA GLY A 174 -3.63 -21.20 -20.03
C GLY A 174 -4.61 -21.37 -18.85
N ASP A 175 -5.83 -21.81 -19.17
CA ASP A 175 -7.00 -21.85 -18.27
C ASP A 175 -6.76 -22.53 -16.91
N ALA A 176 -5.73 -23.37 -16.80
CA ALA A 176 -5.35 -24.03 -15.56
C ALA A 176 -4.72 -23.10 -14.49
N ASN A 177 -4.35 -21.87 -14.83
CA ASN A 177 -3.60 -20.98 -13.93
C ASN A 177 -4.48 -20.02 -13.11
N SER A 178 -5.74 -19.82 -13.48
CA SER A 178 -6.67 -18.96 -12.74
C SER A 178 -7.68 -19.75 -11.92
N LYS A 179 -8.25 -19.14 -10.88
CA LYS A 179 -9.33 -19.79 -10.12
C LYS A 179 -10.57 -20.01 -10.98
N ILE A 180 -10.98 -19.00 -11.74
CA ILE A 180 -12.12 -19.09 -12.65
C ILE A 180 -11.88 -20.18 -13.70
N GLY A 181 -10.69 -20.23 -14.31
CA GLY A 181 -10.36 -21.24 -15.31
C GLY A 181 -10.33 -22.67 -14.74
N LYS A 182 -9.76 -22.87 -13.55
CA LYS A 182 -9.83 -24.16 -12.83
C LYS A 182 -11.27 -24.58 -12.56
N ASP A 183 -12.14 -23.64 -12.17
CA ASP A 183 -13.52 -23.95 -11.88
C ASP A 183 -14.34 -24.24 -13.15
N ILE A 184 -14.04 -23.58 -14.26
CA ILE A 184 -14.59 -23.93 -15.58
C ILE A 184 -14.19 -25.35 -15.97
N ILE A 185 -12.89 -25.70 -15.85
CA ILE A 185 -12.40 -27.05 -16.17
C ILE A 185 -13.11 -28.11 -15.31
N LYS A 186 -13.24 -27.88 -14.01
CA LYS A 186 -13.97 -28.79 -13.10
C LYS A 186 -15.43 -28.96 -13.54
N LYS A 187 -16.10 -27.86 -13.90
CA LYS A 187 -17.49 -27.90 -14.37
C LYS A 187 -17.63 -28.65 -15.69
N ASN A 188 -16.73 -28.47 -16.65
CA ASN A 188 -16.74 -29.21 -17.91
C ASN A 188 -16.54 -30.72 -17.68
N ASN A 189 -15.59 -31.11 -16.84
CA ASN A 189 -15.38 -32.53 -16.50
C ASN A 189 -16.63 -33.14 -15.83
N TYR A 190 -17.32 -32.36 -15.01
CA TYR A 190 -18.58 -32.78 -14.41
C TYR A 190 -19.68 -32.96 -15.47
N VAL A 191 -19.83 -32.01 -16.40
CA VAL A 191 -20.76 -32.10 -17.54
C VAL A 191 -20.49 -33.34 -18.38
N ASP A 192 -19.23 -33.60 -18.73
CA ASP A 192 -18.84 -34.79 -19.51
C ASP A 192 -19.18 -36.11 -18.79
N THR A 193 -19.03 -36.12 -17.46
CA THR A 193 -19.37 -37.29 -16.64
C THR A 193 -20.88 -37.52 -16.62
N VAL A 194 -21.67 -36.44 -16.50
CA VAL A 194 -23.13 -36.52 -16.54
C VAL A 194 -23.62 -36.94 -17.92
N GLN A 195 -23.03 -36.41 -19.00
CA GLN A 195 -23.36 -36.80 -20.37
C GLN A 195 -23.15 -38.31 -20.60
N LYS A 196 -21.97 -38.84 -20.22
CA LYS A 196 -21.68 -40.28 -20.32
C LYS A 196 -22.68 -41.15 -19.55
N ARG A 197 -23.16 -40.67 -18.40
CA ARG A 197 -24.19 -41.38 -17.60
C ARG A 197 -25.55 -41.36 -18.28
N LEU A 198 -25.95 -40.23 -18.85
CA LEU A 198 -27.20 -40.11 -19.62
C LEU A 198 -27.17 -41.03 -20.84
N ASP A 199 -26.08 -41.04 -21.61
CA ASP A 199 -25.93 -41.91 -22.79
C ASP A 199 -26.01 -43.40 -22.41
N ALA A 200 -25.44 -43.78 -21.26
CA ALA A 200 -25.49 -45.15 -20.75
C ALA A 200 -26.92 -45.55 -20.32
N GLU A 201 -27.65 -44.66 -19.66
CA GLU A 201 -29.03 -44.89 -19.25
C GLU A 201 -29.95 -44.97 -20.48
N GLU A 202 -29.76 -44.08 -21.46
CA GLU A 202 -30.46 -44.14 -22.74
C GLU A 202 -30.25 -45.51 -23.41
N LYS A 203 -28.99 -45.95 -23.54
CA LYS A 203 -28.68 -47.27 -24.12
C LYS A 203 -29.35 -48.42 -23.35
N ARG A 204 -29.44 -48.32 -22.02
CA ARG A 204 -30.13 -49.31 -21.16
C ARG A 204 -31.63 -49.33 -21.43
N LEU A 205 -32.25 -48.16 -21.54
CA LEU A 205 -33.68 -48.02 -21.83
C LEU A 205 -34.02 -48.58 -23.23
N TRP A 206 -33.20 -48.27 -24.25
CA TRP A 206 -33.35 -48.84 -25.59
C TRP A 206 -33.23 -50.37 -25.59
N ALA A 207 -32.24 -50.93 -24.91
CA ALA A 207 -32.07 -52.38 -24.81
C ALA A 207 -33.27 -53.06 -24.13
N THR A 208 -33.82 -52.44 -23.08
CA THR A 208 -35.01 -52.93 -22.38
C THR A 208 -36.25 -52.87 -23.28
N PHE A 209 -36.43 -51.77 -24.01
CA PHE A 209 -37.51 -51.59 -24.97
C PHE A 209 -37.48 -52.65 -26.07
N THR A 210 -36.34 -52.85 -26.74
CA THR A 210 -36.17 -53.88 -27.78
C THR A 210 -36.35 -55.31 -27.24
N GLY A 211 -35.91 -55.57 -26.01
CA GLY A 211 -36.11 -56.87 -25.35
C GLY A 211 -37.59 -57.16 -25.06
N MET A 212 -38.34 -56.15 -24.63
CA MET A 212 -39.79 -56.25 -24.44
C MET A 212 -40.52 -56.42 -25.77
N GLU A 213 -40.16 -55.68 -26.82
CA GLU A 213 -40.74 -55.83 -28.17
C GLU A 213 -40.53 -57.25 -28.72
N THR A 214 -39.32 -57.78 -28.57
CA THR A 214 -39.00 -59.16 -28.98
C THR A 214 -39.82 -60.18 -28.20
N SER A 215 -40.01 -59.96 -26.89
CA SER A 215 -40.79 -60.85 -26.03
C SER A 215 -42.28 -60.81 -26.35
N LEU A 216 -42.83 -59.62 -26.60
CA LEU A 216 -44.20 -59.44 -27.07
C LEU A 216 -44.43 -60.14 -28.41
N ASN A 217 -43.50 -60.02 -29.36
CA ASN A 217 -43.56 -60.75 -30.62
C ASN A 217 -43.55 -62.27 -30.43
N LYS A 218 -42.76 -62.79 -29.48
CA LYS A 218 -42.77 -64.22 -29.12
C LYS A 218 -44.12 -64.64 -28.52
N ILE A 219 -44.68 -63.85 -27.60
CA ILE A 219 -45.97 -64.12 -26.97
C ILE A 219 -47.09 -64.11 -28.02
N ALA A 220 -47.09 -63.14 -28.95
CA ALA A 220 -48.05 -63.10 -30.05
C ALA A 220 -47.98 -64.36 -30.94
N ASN A 221 -46.76 -64.82 -31.26
CA ASN A 221 -46.56 -66.06 -32.02
C ASN A 221 -47.02 -67.31 -31.24
N GLN A 222 -46.78 -67.36 -29.92
CA GLN A 222 -47.24 -68.46 -29.07
C GLN A 222 -48.77 -68.48 -28.92
N ALA A 223 -49.38 -67.31 -28.69
CA ALA A 223 -50.84 -67.18 -28.61
C ALA A 223 -51.50 -67.62 -29.93
N SER A 224 -50.90 -67.31 -31.07
CA SER A 224 -51.34 -67.79 -32.39
C SER A 224 -51.25 -69.31 -32.54
N MET A 225 -50.18 -69.94 -32.04
CA MET A 225 -50.05 -71.41 -32.02
C MET A 225 -51.09 -72.08 -31.12
N VAL A 226 -51.31 -71.54 -29.91
CA VAL A 226 -52.32 -72.08 -28.97
C VAL A 226 -53.73 -71.94 -29.55
N SER A 227 -54.06 -70.79 -30.16
CA SER A 227 -55.34 -70.60 -30.85
C SER A 227 -55.54 -71.59 -32.01
N LYS A 228 -54.47 -71.99 -32.72
CA LYS A 228 -54.53 -73.01 -33.78
C LYS A 228 -54.65 -74.43 -33.24
N MET A 229 -54.12 -74.71 -32.04
CA MET A 229 -54.28 -76.00 -31.37
C MET A 229 -55.63 -76.16 -30.66
N MET A 230 -56.25 -75.07 -30.20
CA MET A 230 -57.57 -75.09 -29.54
C MET A 230 -58.74 -74.92 -30.53
N GLY A 231 -58.46 -74.57 -31.78
CA GLY A 231 -59.46 -74.31 -32.84
C GLY A 231 -59.62 -75.42 -33.88
N GLY A 232 -59.07 -76.61 -33.63
CA GLY A 232 -59.30 -77.84 -34.41
C GLY A 232 -59.83 -78.94 -33.51
#